data_AF-A0A2H3DBH5-F1
#
_entry.id   AF-A0A2H3DBH5-F1
#
_cell.length_a   1.000
_cell.length_b   1.000
_cell.length_c   1.000
_cell.angle_alpha   90.00
_cell.angle_beta   90.00
_cell.angle_gamma   90.00
#
_symmetry.space_group_name_H-M   'P 1'
#
loop_
_entity.id
_entity.type
_entity.pdbx_description
1 polymer ?
#
loop_
_entity_poly.entity_id
_entity_poly.type
_entity_poly.pdbx_seq_one_letter_code
_entity_poly.pdbx_strand_id
1 'polypeptide(L)'
;MDIMFHEFLGLAPIKLFSEWSTNPKIAWMAELLYEHIDNLELYPGLQAEDYMPLGPWQELDLWWVHNDKGNPGRHDSAGAWRSLCAERVCVVAANLTSWGIQDCACNPDIGTFGVELPKLLFHHLPWHCSRNGIYGLFPFFTPAAVKENLTNLKLDLLNYNLEQPKPKPIPIVINTISAIRYVFSDYNIYK
;
A
#
# COMPACT_ATOMS: atom_id res chain seq x y z
N MET A 1 -4.75 -29.85 -10.28
CA MET A 1 -5.05 -28.63 -11.06
C MET A 1 -3.99 -27.56 -10.83
N ASP A 2 -3.35 -27.55 -9.65
CA ASP A 2 -2.31 -26.57 -9.29
C ASP A 2 -0.98 -26.75 -10.04
N ILE A 3 -0.52 -27.99 -10.28
CA ILE A 3 0.71 -28.24 -11.08
C ILE A 3 0.57 -27.73 -12.51
N MET A 4 -0.59 -27.96 -13.14
CA MET A 4 -0.93 -27.41 -14.45
C MET A 4 -0.94 -25.87 -14.43
N PHE A 5 -1.23 -25.26 -13.28
CA PHE A 5 -1.18 -23.81 -13.11
C PHE A 5 0.27 -23.33 -13.03
N HIS A 6 1.14 -23.98 -12.26
CA HIS A 6 2.57 -23.66 -12.23
C HIS A 6 3.19 -23.73 -13.64
N GLU A 7 2.91 -24.80 -14.39
CA GLU A 7 3.37 -24.93 -15.77
C GLU A 7 2.80 -23.84 -16.69
N PHE A 8 1.52 -23.51 -16.56
CA PHE A 8 0.88 -22.42 -17.30
C PHE A 8 1.56 -21.06 -17.04
N LEU A 9 2.07 -20.87 -15.83
CA LEU A 9 2.80 -19.65 -15.42
C LEU A 9 4.30 -19.69 -15.72
N GLY A 10 4.81 -20.81 -16.26
CA GLY A 10 6.23 -20.99 -16.53
C GLY A 10 7.08 -21.20 -15.26
N LEU A 11 6.45 -21.56 -14.14
CA LEU A 11 7.10 -21.94 -12.89
C LEU A 11 7.52 -23.41 -12.91
N ALA A 12 8.45 -23.79 -12.05
CA ALA A 12 8.83 -25.19 -11.88
C ALA A 12 7.64 -25.99 -11.34
N PRO A 13 7.31 -27.16 -11.92
CA PRO A 13 6.24 -28.00 -11.43
C PRO A 13 6.62 -28.60 -10.09
N ILE A 14 5.72 -28.47 -9.10
CA ILE A 14 5.89 -29.07 -7.78
C ILE A 14 5.64 -30.57 -7.88
N LYS A 15 6.52 -31.40 -7.30
CA LYS A 15 6.42 -32.87 -7.42
C LYS A 15 5.96 -33.56 -6.15
N LEU A 16 6.08 -32.90 -5.01
CA LEU A 16 5.84 -33.49 -3.69
C LEU A 16 5.08 -32.50 -2.80
N PHE A 17 4.17 -33.01 -1.94
CA PHE A 17 3.46 -32.19 -0.96
C PHE A 17 4.39 -31.48 0.03
N SER A 18 5.57 -32.05 0.29
CA SER A 18 6.61 -31.45 1.14
C SER A 18 7.38 -30.31 0.48
N GLU A 19 7.37 -30.24 -0.86
CA GLU A 19 7.95 -29.13 -1.63
C GLU A 19 6.97 -27.96 -1.72
N TRP A 20 5.67 -28.25 -1.72
CA TRP A 20 4.59 -27.27 -1.75
C TRP A 20 4.44 -26.49 -0.43
N SER A 21 4.50 -27.19 0.71
CA SER A 21 4.29 -26.61 2.04
C SER A 21 5.34 -27.13 3.03
N THR A 22 6.11 -26.22 3.62
CA THR A 22 7.08 -26.51 4.68
C THR A 22 6.40 -27.01 5.97
N ASN A 23 5.10 -26.76 6.15
CA ASN A 23 4.34 -27.28 7.28
C ASN A 23 4.01 -28.78 7.12
N PRO A 24 4.61 -29.68 7.92
CA PRO A 24 4.46 -31.12 7.72
C PRO A 24 3.03 -31.61 7.99
N LYS A 25 2.24 -30.90 8.82
CA LYS A 25 0.84 -31.28 9.08
C LYS A 25 -0.05 -31.01 7.88
N ILE A 26 0.18 -29.90 7.18
CA ILE A 26 -0.59 -29.51 6.00
C ILE A 26 -0.22 -30.42 4.83
N ALA A 27 1.08 -30.61 4.58
CA ALA A 27 1.57 -31.53 3.55
C ALA A 27 1.03 -32.96 3.73
N TRP A 28 1.09 -33.49 4.95
CA TRP A 28 0.58 -34.83 5.25
C TRP A 28 -0.94 -34.95 5.09
N MET A 29 -1.70 -33.96 5.55
CA MET A 29 -3.16 -33.96 5.39
C MET A 29 -3.57 -33.87 3.91
N ALA A 30 -2.86 -33.05 3.13
CA ALA A 30 -3.09 -32.92 1.71
C ALA A 30 -2.75 -34.21 0.96
N GLU A 31 -1.66 -34.88 1.34
CA GLU A 31 -1.29 -36.19 0.79
C GLU A 31 -2.37 -37.24 1.05
N LEU A 32 -2.94 -37.28 2.27
CA LEU A 32 -4.04 -38.19 2.59
C LEU A 32 -5.33 -37.88 1.83
N LEU A 33 -5.63 -36.59 1.59
CA LEU A 33 -6.87 -36.16 0.97
C LEU A 33 -6.83 -36.30 -0.55
N TYR A 34 -5.72 -35.92 -1.18
CA TYR A 34 -5.58 -35.83 -2.63
C TYR A 34 -4.85 -37.02 -3.24
N GLU A 35 -4.12 -37.80 -2.44
CA GLU A 35 -3.26 -38.94 -2.80
C GLU A 35 -2.09 -38.59 -3.73
N HIS A 36 -2.36 -37.86 -4.81
CA HIS A 36 -1.42 -37.37 -5.79
C HIS A 36 -1.43 -35.84 -5.85
N ILE A 37 -0.26 -35.23 -5.97
CA ILE A 37 -0.10 -33.77 -6.01
C ILE A 37 -0.85 -33.12 -7.18
N ASP A 38 -1.01 -33.84 -8.31
CA ASP A 38 -1.79 -33.35 -9.47
C ASP A 38 -3.27 -33.16 -9.16
N ASN A 39 -3.80 -33.84 -8.14
CA ASN A 39 -5.18 -33.71 -7.72
C ASN A 39 -5.40 -32.48 -6.83
N LEU A 40 -4.34 -31.79 -6.40
CA LEU A 40 -4.44 -30.57 -5.62
C LEU A 40 -5.20 -29.50 -6.41
N GLU A 41 -6.31 -29.05 -5.83
CA GLU A 41 -7.13 -27.99 -6.38
C GLU A 41 -6.40 -26.65 -6.27
N LEU A 42 -6.68 -25.76 -7.22
CA LEU A 42 -6.01 -24.46 -7.30
C LEU A 42 -6.20 -23.62 -6.03
N TYR A 43 -7.41 -23.57 -5.47
CA TYR A 43 -7.69 -22.71 -4.31
C TYR A 43 -6.92 -23.15 -3.04
N PRO A 44 -7.02 -24.40 -2.55
CA PRO A 44 -6.24 -24.85 -1.41
C PRO A 44 -4.74 -24.88 -1.72
N GLY A 45 -4.36 -25.21 -2.96
CA GLY A 45 -2.98 -25.18 -3.44
C GLY A 45 -2.33 -23.81 -3.24
N LEU A 46 -3.01 -22.77 -3.72
CA LEU A 46 -2.58 -21.39 -3.50
C LEU A 46 -2.54 -21.00 -2.01
N GLN A 47 -3.60 -21.31 -1.23
CA GLN A 47 -3.72 -20.90 0.17
C GLN A 47 -2.63 -21.45 1.10
N ALA A 48 -2.13 -22.64 0.80
CA ALA A 48 -1.15 -23.34 1.62
C ALA A 48 0.23 -23.47 0.95
N GLU A 49 0.44 -22.83 -0.20
CA GLU A 49 1.75 -22.70 -0.81
C GLU A 49 2.69 -21.90 0.12
N ASP A 50 3.94 -22.33 0.22
CA ASP A 50 4.96 -21.56 0.91
C ASP A 50 5.13 -20.16 0.26
N TYR A 51 5.40 -19.17 1.10
CA TYR A 51 5.67 -17.81 0.65
C TYR A 51 7.11 -17.68 0.16
N MET A 52 7.32 -16.75 -0.78
CA MET A 52 8.67 -16.36 -1.18
C MET A 52 9.40 -15.73 0.01
N PRO A 53 10.71 -16.02 0.24
CA PRO A 53 11.47 -15.32 1.26
C PRO A 53 11.44 -13.82 0.98
N LEU A 54 11.01 -13.05 2.00
CA LEU A 54 10.89 -11.60 1.89
C LEU A 54 12.26 -10.99 1.55
N GLY A 55 12.33 -10.29 0.42
CA GLY A 55 13.45 -9.39 0.14
C GLY A 55 13.45 -8.17 1.08
N PRO A 56 14.56 -7.40 1.15
CA PRO A 56 14.71 -6.26 2.07
C PRO A 56 13.70 -5.10 1.91
N TRP A 57 12.72 -5.24 1.03
CA TRP A 57 11.69 -4.23 0.70
C TRP A 57 10.30 -4.86 0.45
N GLN A 58 10.12 -6.13 0.78
CA GLN A 58 8.84 -6.81 0.67
C GLN A 58 8.29 -7.01 2.07
N GLU A 59 7.14 -6.40 2.33
CA GLU A 59 6.40 -6.52 3.59
C GLU A 59 5.11 -7.33 3.41
N LEU A 60 4.84 -7.78 2.18
CA LEU A 60 3.74 -8.67 1.84
C LEU A 60 4.32 -10.06 1.60
N ASP A 61 3.92 -11.00 2.45
CA ASP A 61 4.09 -12.44 2.25
C ASP A 61 3.23 -12.85 1.06
N LEU A 62 3.76 -12.67 -0.14
CA LEU A 62 3.13 -13.11 -1.37
C LEU A 62 3.65 -14.50 -1.71
N TRP A 63 2.72 -15.37 -2.09
CA TRP A 63 3.02 -16.70 -2.62
C TRP A 63 3.90 -16.58 -3.87
N TRP A 64 4.69 -17.61 -4.16
CA TRP A 64 5.55 -17.63 -5.34
C TRP A 64 4.77 -17.40 -6.63
N VAL A 65 3.59 -18.00 -6.71
CA VAL A 65 2.61 -17.83 -7.80
C VAL A 65 2.10 -16.39 -7.96
N HIS A 66 2.24 -15.53 -6.95
CA HIS A 66 1.85 -14.13 -7.04
C HIS A 66 2.99 -13.19 -7.48
N ASN A 67 4.25 -13.53 -7.22
CA ASN A 67 5.31 -12.51 -7.17
C ASN A 67 6.47 -12.67 -8.16
N ASP A 68 6.62 -13.83 -8.82
CA ASP A 68 7.72 -14.04 -9.78
C ASP A 68 7.61 -13.16 -11.04
N LYS A 69 8.75 -12.92 -11.70
CA LYS A 69 8.98 -11.90 -12.73
C LYS A 69 8.11 -12.04 -13.99
N GLY A 70 7.40 -13.16 -14.18
CA GLY A 70 6.50 -13.42 -15.31
C GLY A 70 5.01 -13.59 -14.97
N ASN A 71 4.57 -13.25 -13.75
CA ASN A 71 3.29 -13.77 -13.22
C ASN A 71 1.99 -12.99 -13.54
N PRO A 72 0.82 -13.66 -13.44
CA PRO A 72 -0.52 -13.13 -13.74
C PRO A 72 -0.84 -11.88 -12.98
N GLY A 73 -0.50 -11.74 -11.68
CA GLY A 73 -0.84 -10.52 -10.94
C GLY A 73 -0.20 -9.26 -11.54
N ARG A 74 1.03 -9.36 -12.04
CA ARG A 74 1.72 -8.26 -12.75
C ARG A 74 1.19 -8.07 -14.17
N HIS A 75 0.89 -9.17 -14.86
CA HIS A 75 0.32 -9.13 -16.21
C HIS A 75 -1.13 -8.62 -16.25
N ASP A 76 -1.93 -8.99 -15.25
CA ASP A 76 -3.33 -8.62 -15.07
C ASP A 76 -3.43 -7.18 -14.59
N SER A 77 -2.59 -6.74 -13.65
CA SER A 77 -2.53 -5.30 -13.32
C SER A 77 -2.11 -4.46 -14.53
N ALA A 78 -1.10 -4.86 -15.30
CA ALA A 78 -0.72 -4.17 -16.53
C ALA A 78 -1.81 -4.26 -17.62
N GLY A 79 -2.51 -5.39 -17.71
CA GLY A 79 -3.65 -5.63 -18.61
C GLY A 79 -4.83 -4.74 -18.27
N ALA A 80 -5.19 -4.66 -16.99
CA ALA A 80 -6.22 -3.78 -16.43
C ALA A 80 -5.90 -2.31 -16.70
N TRP A 81 -4.65 -1.87 -16.49
CA TRP A 81 -4.24 -0.51 -16.83
C TRP A 81 -4.39 -0.22 -18.33
N ARG A 82 -4.05 -1.18 -19.19
CA ARG A 82 -4.19 -1.03 -20.65
C ARG A 82 -5.65 -1.07 -21.10
N SER A 83 -6.49 -1.92 -20.52
CA SER A 83 -7.92 -1.99 -20.84
C SER A 83 -8.66 -0.75 -20.38
N LEU A 84 -8.35 -0.22 -19.19
CA LEU A 84 -8.89 1.05 -18.69
C LEU A 84 -8.54 2.23 -19.59
N CYS A 85 -7.32 2.25 -20.13
CA CYS A 85 -6.93 3.23 -21.15
C CYS A 85 -7.77 3.06 -22.43
N ALA A 86 -7.97 1.81 -22.90
CA ALA A 86 -8.77 1.53 -24.10
C ALA A 86 -10.26 1.92 -23.94
N GLU A 87 -10.81 1.80 -22.73
CA GLU A 87 -12.21 2.12 -22.39
C GLU A 87 -12.46 3.62 -22.10
N ARG A 88 -11.53 4.49 -22.52
CA ARG A 88 -11.59 5.97 -22.43
C ARG A 88 -11.33 6.55 -21.03
N VAL A 89 -10.89 5.77 -20.06
CA VAL A 89 -10.41 6.27 -18.76
C VAL A 89 -8.90 6.54 -18.83
N CYS A 90 -8.42 7.02 -19.97
CA CYS A 90 -7.05 7.53 -20.06
C CYS A 90 -6.91 8.76 -19.17
N VAL A 91 -5.76 8.86 -18.48
CA VAL A 91 -5.37 10.04 -17.69
C VAL A 91 -4.96 11.16 -18.66
N VAL A 92 -5.94 11.76 -19.35
CA VAL A 92 -5.76 12.86 -20.31
C VAL A 92 -6.59 14.08 -19.93
N ALA A 93 -6.09 15.27 -20.28
CA ALA A 93 -6.69 16.54 -19.84
C ALA A 93 -8.12 16.71 -20.39
N ALA A 94 -8.42 16.08 -21.53
CA ALA A 94 -9.76 16.06 -22.10
C ALA A 94 -10.79 15.34 -21.22
N ASN A 95 -10.37 14.37 -20.39
CA ASN A 95 -11.27 13.57 -19.56
C ASN A 95 -11.23 13.99 -18.08
N LEU A 96 -10.05 14.32 -17.55
CA LEU A 96 -9.86 14.68 -16.14
C LEU A 96 -9.68 16.18 -15.88
N THR A 97 -9.63 17.01 -16.92
CA THR A 97 -9.17 18.41 -16.88
C THR A 97 -7.70 18.55 -16.47
N SER A 98 -7.12 19.72 -16.69
CA SER A 98 -5.74 20.01 -16.23
C SER A 98 -5.60 19.88 -14.72
N TRP A 99 -6.65 20.23 -13.96
CA TRP A 99 -6.65 20.12 -12.50
C TRP A 99 -6.65 18.66 -12.05
N GLY A 100 -7.50 17.81 -12.64
CA GLY A 100 -7.58 16.40 -12.26
C GLY A 100 -6.31 15.61 -12.60
N ILE A 101 -5.63 15.92 -13.70
CA ILE A 101 -4.30 15.35 -13.98
C ILE A 101 -3.30 15.72 -12.91
N GLN A 102 -3.24 17.00 -12.53
CA GLN A 102 -2.31 17.47 -11.50
C GLN A 102 -2.64 16.86 -10.14
N ASP A 103 -3.93 16.62 -9.86
CA ASP A 103 -4.37 15.97 -8.63
C ASP A 103 -4.01 14.48 -8.59
N CYS A 104 -4.05 13.77 -9.72
CA CYS A 104 -3.61 12.37 -9.81
C CYS A 104 -2.10 12.20 -10.00
N ALA A 105 -1.36 13.28 -10.21
CA ALA A 105 0.08 13.22 -10.46
C ALA A 105 0.83 12.92 -9.16
N CYS A 106 1.60 11.84 -9.19
CA CYS A 106 2.48 11.44 -8.10
C CYS A 106 3.48 12.55 -7.78
N ASN A 107 3.47 13.04 -6.53
CA ASN A 107 4.42 14.03 -6.05
C ASN A 107 5.37 13.41 -5.01
N PRO A 108 6.66 13.19 -5.33
CA PRO A 108 7.61 12.57 -4.41
C PRO A 108 7.94 13.43 -3.18
N ASP A 109 7.72 14.75 -3.24
CA ASP A 109 8.18 15.71 -2.23
C ASP A 109 7.25 15.81 -0.99
N ILE A 110 6.24 14.94 -0.90
CA ILE A 110 5.26 14.94 0.21
C ILE A 110 5.76 14.24 1.49
N GLY A 111 6.99 13.70 1.49
CA GLY A 111 7.57 12.96 2.61
C GLY A 111 7.22 11.47 2.67
N THR A 112 6.44 10.98 1.70
CA THR A 112 6.01 9.56 1.59
C THR A 112 6.24 9.01 0.19
N PHE A 113 7.27 9.51 -0.51
CA PHE A 113 7.70 9.00 -1.81
C PHE A 113 6.59 8.95 -2.87
N GLY A 114 5.62 9.87 -2.81
CA GLY A 114 4.55 9.97 -3.81
C GLY A 114 3.37 9.03 -3.61
N VAL A 115 3.18 8.48 -2.41
CA VAL A 115 1.95 7.76 -2.06
C VAL A 115 0.77 8.74 -1.94
N GLU A 116 -0.37 8.39 -2.55
CA GLU A 116 -1.55 9.27 -2.59
C GLU A 116 -2.50 9.12 -1.38
N LEU A 117 -2.44 8.02 -0.64
CA LEU A 117 -3.31 7.81 0.52
C LEU A 117 -3.16 8.91 1.62
N PRO A 118 -1.95 9.39 1.95
CA PRO A 118 -1.79 10.54 2.85
C PRO A 118 -2.52 11.79 2.37
N LYS A 119 -2.50 12.06 1.06
CA LYS A 119 -3.21 13.20 0.47
C LYS A 119 -4.71 13.11 0.74
N LEU A 120 -5.30 11.93 0.52
CA LEU A 120 -6.71 11.67 0.83
C LEU A 120 -7.02 11.89 2.32
N LEU A 121 -6.17 11.36 3.21
CA LEU A 121 -6.35 11.52 4.66
C LEU A 121 -6.24 12.99 5.09
N PHE A 122 -5.31 13.76 4.53
CA PHE A 122 -5.17 15.18 4.87
C PHE A 122 -6.32 16.03 4.34
N HIS A 123 -6.93 15.67 3.21
CA HIS A 123 -8.10 16.35 2.67
C HIS A 123 -9.35 16.09 3.51
N HIS A 124 -9.59 14.84 3.91
CA HIS A 124 -10.83 14.46 4.59
C HIS A 124 -10.75 14.52 6.12
N LEU A 125 -9.55 14.41 6.70
CA LEU A 125 -9.33 14.39 8.15
C LEU A 125 -8.27 15.42 8.61
N PRO A 126 -8.35 16.70 8.19
CA PRO A 126 -7.33 17.71 8.51
C PRO A 126 -7.19 17.99 10.03
N TRP A 127 -8.23 17.69 10.79
CA TRP A 127 -8.30 17.85 12.25
C TRP A 127 -7.65 16.72 13.04
N HIS A 128 -7.51 15.54 12.41
CA HIS A 128 -7.01 14.33 13.06
C HIS A 128 -5.63 13.94 12.53
N CYS A 129 -5.33 14.22 11.27
CA CYS A 129 -4.05 13.91 10.65
C CYS A 129 -3.21 15.20 10.52
N SER A 130 -2.10 15.28 11.26
CA SER A 130 -1.11 16.33 11.01
C SER A 130 -0.34 16.02 9.73
N ARG A 131 0.04 17.06 8.97
CA ARG A 131 0.73 16.92 7.69
C ARG A 131 2.09 16.22 7.79
N ASN A 132 2.78 16.38 8.90
CA ASN A 132 4.05 15.70 9.21
C ASN A 132 3.88 14.47 10.10
N GLY A 133 2.65 14.09 10.44
CA GLY A 133 2.38 12.96 11.34
C GLY A 133 2.53 11.63 10.61
N ILE A 134 3.31 10.71 11.19
CA ILE A 134 3.52 9.38 10.60
C ILE A 134 2.22 8.58 10.43
N TYR A 135 1.21 8.84 11.25
CA TYR A 135 -0.08 8.15 11.17
C TYR A 135 -0.87 8.51 9.92
N GLY A 136 -0.66 9.73 9.38
CA GLY A 136 -1.24 10.14 8.11
C GLY A 136 -0.33 9.81 6.92
N LEU A 137 0.98 9.90 7.11
CA LEU A 137 1.98 9.67 6.09
C LEU A 137 2.20 8.17 5.77
N PHE A 138 2.24 7.33 6.80
CA PHE A 138 2.43 5.87 6.70
C PHE A 138 1.27 5.17 7.42
N PRO A 139 0.03 5.28 6.89
CA PRO A 139 -1.10 4.59 7.48
C PRO A 139 -0.87 3.07 7.45
N PHE A 140 -1.39 2.37 8.46
CA PHE A 140 -1.21 0.92 8.68
C PHE A 140 0.16 0.47 9.17
N PHE A 141 1.12 1.38 9.35
CA PHE A 141 2.40 1.08 9.98
C PHE A 141 2.43 1.45 11.46
N THR A 142 3.24 0.72 12.23
CA THR A 142 3.53 1.08 13.62
C THR A 142 4.63 2.15 13.67
N PRO A 143 4.59 3.09 14.63
CA PRO A 143 5.65 4.10 14.79
C PRO A 143 7.06 3.54 14.93
N ALA A 144 7.19 2.37 15.56
CA ALA A 144 8.47 1.69 15.72
C ALA A 144 9.04 1.25 14.37
N ALA A 145 8.23 0.57 13.55
CA ALA A 145 8.62 0.11 12.22
C ALA A 145 8.93 1.29 11.29
N VAL A 146 8.10 2.33 11.30
CA VAL A 146 8.34 3.55 10.49
C VAL A 146 9.67 4.20 10.88
N LYS A 147 9.95 4.32 12.18
CA LYS A 147 11.21 4.89 12.66
C LYS A 147 12.41 4.08 12.17
N GLU A 148 12.37 2.76 12.29
CA GLU A 148 13.41 1.86 11.80
C GLU A 148 13.62 2.02 10.29
N ASN A 149 12.54 1.96 9.51
CA ASN A 149 12.59 2.09 8.05
C ASN A 149 13.14 3.47 7.61
N LEU A 150 12.70 4.56 8.24
CA LEU A 150 13.21 5.90 7.95
C LEU A 150 14.69 6.04 8.30
N THR A 151 15.17 5.41 9.39
CA THR A 151 16.59 5.40 9.72
C THR A 151 17.42 4.58 8.72
N ASN A 152 16.89 3.45 8.24
CA ASN A 152 17.53 2.63 7.22
C ASN A 152 17.63 3.38 5.88
N LEU A 153 16.60 4.18 5.55
CA LEU A 153 16.56 5.06 4.38
C LEU A 153 17.40 6.35 4.55
N LYS A 154 18.04 6.55 5.70
CA LYS A 154 18.86 7.74 6.03
C LYS A 154 18.10 9.05 5.89
N LEU A 155 16.81 9.05 6.21
CA LEU A 155 16.00 10.25 6.26
C LEU A 155 16.06 10.92 7.62
N ASP A 156 15.97 12.25 7.61
CA ASP A 156 15.98 13.03 8.85
C ASP A 156 14.63 12.88 9.57
N LEU A 157 14.68 12.28 10.77
CA LEU A 157 13.51 12.05 11.63
C LEU A 157 12.88 13.35 12.11
N LEU A 158 13.62 14.49 12.09
CA LEU A 158 13.08 15.79 12.50
C LEU A 158 11.93 16.27 11.60
N ASN A 159 11.86 15.76 10.37
CA ASN A 159 10.77 16.08 9.44
C ASN A 159 9.47 15.33 9.76
N TYR A 160 9.51 14.35 10.67
CA TYR A 160 8.39 13.46 10.99
C TYR A 160 7.99 13.58 12.45
N ASN A 161 6.68 13.73 12.69
CA ASN A 161 6.10 13.64 14.02
C ASN A 161 5.67 12.19 14.29
N LEU A 162 6.33 11.54 15.26
CA LEU A 162 6.07 10.18 15.70
C LEU A 162 4.97 10.08 16.77
N GLU A 163 4.53 11.22 17.33
CA GLU A 163 3.52 11.24 18.38
C GLU A 163 2.14 10.84 17.85
N GLN A 164 1.35 10.23 18.73
CA GLN A 164 -0.04 9.91 18.42
C GLN A 164 -0.82 11.19 18.11
N PRO A 165 -1.62 11.21 17.02
CA PRO A 165 -2.40 12.38 16.67
C PRO A 165 -3.39 12.74 17.78
N LYS A 166 -3.43 14.03 18.10
CA LYS A 166 -4.42 14.63 19.00
C LYS A 166 -5.39 15.45 18.16
N PRO A 167 -6.71 15.43 18.46
CA PRO A 167 -7.67 16.28 17.78
C PRO A 167 -7.25 17.74 17.91
N LYS A 168 -7.10 18.43 16.78
CA LYS A 168 -6.85 19.87 16.78
C LYS A 168 -8.10 20.62 17.29
N PRO A 169 -7.93 21.73 18.02
CA PRO A 169 -9.06 22.53 18.45
C PRO A 169 -9.84 23.05 17.24
N ILE A 170 -11.17 23.08 17.37
CA ILE A 170 -12.07 23.62 16.35
C ILE A 170 -11.72 25.10 16.14
N PRO A 171 -11.52 25.56 14.90
CA PRO A 171 -11.10 26.92 14.63
C PRO A 171 -12.26 27.86 14.96
N ILE A 172 -11.97 28.91 15.71
CA ILE A 172 -12.95 29.94 16.01
C ILE A 172 -13.05 30.84 14.77
N VAL A 173 -14.17 30.78 14.06
CA VAL A 173 -14.40 31.60 12.87
C VAL A 173 -14.73 33.02 13.28
N ILE A 174 -13.86 33.96 12.91
CA ILE A 174 -14.07 35.39 13.15
C ILE A 174 -14.69 36.01 11.89
N ASN A 175 -15.91 36.53 12.00
CA ASN A 175 -16.68 37.06 10.86
C ASN A 175 -16.85 38.59 10.89
N THR A 176 -16.37 39.29 11.91
CA THR A 176 -16.50 40.75 12.03
C THR A 176 -15.19 41.47 11.76
N ILE A 177 -15.25 42.56 10.99
CA ILE A 177 -14.07 43.38 10.65
C ILE A 177 -13.35 43.89 11.89
N SER A 178 -14.08 44.27 12.94
CA SER A 178 -13.49 44.75 14.20
C SER A 178 -12.67 43.66 14.90
N ALA A 179 -13.19 42.43 14.97
CA ALA A 179 -12.48 41.31 15.57
C ALA A 179 -11.29 40.84 14.71
N ILE A 180 -11.42 40.88 13.38
CA ILE A 180 -10.30 40.63 12.47
C ILE A 180 -9.20 41.68 12.73
N ARG A 181 -9.52 42.97 12.74
CA ARG A 181 -8.54 44.03 13.03
C ARG A 181 -7.87 43.85 14.38
N TYR A 182 -8.62 43.46 15.40
CA TYR A 182 -8.09 43.22 16.74
C TYR A 182 -7.06 42.09 16.74
N VAL A 183 -7.40 40.92 16.19
CA VAL A 183 -6.48 39.77 16.13
C VAL A 183 -5.23 40.07 15.29
N PHE A 184 -5.40 40.76 14.17
CA PHE A 184 -4.27 41.17 13.33
C PHE A 184 -3.38 42.25 13.98
N SER A 185 -3.89 43.01 14.94
CA SER A 185 -3.09 44.02 15.66
C SER A 185 -2.13 43.38 16.67
N ASP A 186 -2.48 42.23 17.24
CA ASP A 186 -1.69 41.49 18.24
C ASP A 186 -1.33 40.08 17.76
N TYR A 187 -0.63 40.00 16.62
CA TYR A 187 -0.26 38.73 15.98
C TYR A 187 0.48 37.73 16.89
N ASN A 188 1.34 38.22 17.80
CA ASN A 188 2.17 37.34 18.65
C ASN A 188 1.37 36.53 19.68
N ILE A 189 0.16 36.97 20.04
CA ILE A 189 -0.69 36.30 21.04
C ILE A 189 -1.51 35.16 20.42
N TYR A 190 -1.87 35.29 19.14
CA TYR A 190 -2.80 34.40 18.44
C TYR A 190 -2.10 33.45 17.45
N LYS A 191 -0.84 33.13 17.72
CA LYS A 191 0.00 32.27 16.86
C LYS A 191 -0.33 30.78 16.99
#